data_AF-A0A1V4R6U3-F1
#
_entry.id   AF-A0A1V4R6U3-F1
#
_cell.length_a   1.000
_cell.length_b   1.000
_cell.length_c   1.000
_cell.angle_alpha   90.00
_cell.angle_beta   90.00
_cell.angle_gamma   90.00
#
_symmetry.space_group_name_H-M   'P 1'
#
loop_
_entity.id
_entity.type
_entity.pdbx_description
1 polymer ?
#
loop_
_entity_poly.entity_id
_entity_poly.type
_entity_poly.pdbx_seq_one_letter_code
_entity_poly.pdbx_strand_id
1 'polypeptide(L)'
;MDEKIIKEYLPLVKSIASKYSNSSVPFEDLVQEGTIGLWKAWQRYDESRGAKFSTYASYWIKKRILDAISKDRKNSLNAIHYDEEITNAAGSRQEEVVPEDKVRLPENFPEKEKNILTMLYGRDGQGSYDLAEIGEKMGLPRERVRQLKEKGLRRLRKIGIIIKE
;
A
#
# COMPACT_ATOMS: atom_id res chain seq x y z
N MET A 1 9.82 -21.64 -16.11
CA MET A 1 11.11 -20.94 -15.93
C MET A 1 11.96 -21.83 -15.06
N ASP A 2 13.25 -21.96 -15.37
CA ASP A 2 14.15 -22.79 -14.58
C ASP A 2 14.27 -22.24 -13.15
N GLU A 3 13.93 -23.04 -12.12
CA GLU A 3 13.96 -22.60 -10.71
C GLU A 3 15.35 -22.10 -10.30
N LYS A 4 16.39 -22.67 -10.91
CA LYS A 4 17.79 -22.30 -10.67
C LYS A 4 18.04 -20.83 -10.99
N ILE A 5 17.52 -20.33 -12.12
CA ILE A 5 17.67 -18.93 -12.55
C ILE A 5 16.94 -18.00 -11.58
N ILE A 6 15.74 -18.37 -11.13
CA ILE A 6 15.00 -17.58 -10.16
C ILE A 6 15.81 -17.45 -8.87
N LYS A 7 16.31 -18.57 -8.34
CA LYS A 7 17.10 -18.60 -7.10
C LYS A 7 18.36 -17.75 -7.22
N GLU A 8 19.05 -17.81 -8.36
CA GLU A 8 20.26 -17.03 -8.64
C GLU A 8 20.00 -15.53 -8.66
N TYR A 9 18.94 -15.07 -9.31
CA TYR A 9 18.66 -13.63 -9.51
C TYR A 9 17.65 -13.04 -8.51
N LEU A 10 17.10 -13.84 -7.59
CA LEU A 10 16.18 -13.36 -6.56
C LEU A 10 16.78 -12.24 -5.68
N PRO A 11 18.07 -12.25 -5.28
CA PRO A 11 18.67 -11.13 -4.56
C PRO A 11 18.64 -9.82 -5.36
N LEU A 12 18.88 -9.88 -6.68
CA LEU A 12 18.77 -8.71 -7.56
C LEU A 12 17.33 -8.17 -7.57
N VAL A 13 16.34 -9.06 -7.76
CA VAL A 13 14.92 -8.69 -7.72
C VAL A 13 14.57 -8.01 -6.40
N LYS A 14 14.93 -8.61 -5.26
CA LYS A 14 14.69 -8.05 -3.92
C LYS A 14 15.38 -6.69 -3.73
N SER A 15 16.60 -6.52 -4.21
CA SER A 15 17.35 -5.25 -4.13
C SER A 15 16.71 -4.11 -4.94
N ILE A 16 16.05 -4.44 -6.06
CA ILE A 16 15.33 -3.45 -6.88
C ILE A 16 13.97 -3.16 -6.24
N ALA A 17 13.25 -4.20 -5.81
CA ALA A 17 11.95 -4.07 -5.16
C ALA A 17 12.00 -3.29 -3.84
N SER A 18 13.09 -3.42 -3.06
CA SER A 18 13.23 -2.74 -1.77
C SER A 18 13.19 -1.22 -1.90
N LYS A 19 13.65 -0.67 -3.03
CA LYS A 19 13.57 0.77 -3.36
C LYS A 19 12.14 1.29 -3.49
N TYR A 20 11.16 0.40 -3.68
CA TYR A 20 9.73 0.73 -3.82
C TYR A 20 8.88 0.18 -2.66
N SER A 21 9.51 -0.28 -1.58
CA SER A 21 8.84 -0.81 -0.39
C SER A 21 7.89 0.19 0.30
N ASN A 22 8.09 1.49 0.07
CA ASN A 22 7.23 2.55 0.56
C ASN A 22 5.97 2.80 -0.31
N SER A 23 5.75 2.03 -1.37
CA SER A 23 4.55 2.15 -2.21
C SER A 23 3.28 1.61 -1.52
N SER A 24 2.14 1.72 -2.20
CA SER A 24 0.88 1.10 -1.76
C SER A 24 0.87 -0.42 -1.93
N VAL A 25 1.70 -0.95 -2.82
CA VAL A 25 1.82 -2.38 -3.12
C VAL A 25 2.73 -3.06 -2.08
N PRO A 26 2.31 -4.18 -1.47
CA PRO A 26 3.13 -4.95 -0.53
C PRO A 26 4.48 -5.39 -1.12
N PHE A 27 5.51 -5.49 -0.28
CA PHE A 27 6.86 -5.86 -0.73
C PHE A 27 6.92 -7.23 -1.41
N GLU A 28 6.17 -8.21 -0.91
CA GLU A 28 6.09 -9.54 -1.52
C GLU A 28 5.49 -9.49 -2.93
N ASP A 29 4.47 -8.67 -3.14
CA ASP A 29 3.85 -8.48 -4.45
C ASP A 29 4.81 -7.76 -5.42
N LEU A 30 5.58 -6.78 -4.92
CA LEU A 30 6.64 -6.14 -5.71
C LEU A 30 7.73 -7.15 -6.12
N VAL A 31 8.11 -8.07 -5.23
CA VAL A 31 9.07 -9.14 -5.54
C VAL A 31 8.50 -10.13 -6.56
N GLN A 32 7.23 -10.50 -6.43
CA GLN A 32 6.55 -11.36 -7.41
C GLN A 32 6.50 -10.68 -8.79
N GLU A 33 6.08 -9.42 -8.85
CA GLU A 33 6.03 -8.65 -10.10
C GLU A 33 7.42 -8.45 -10.72
N GLY A 34 8.42 -8.18 -9.89
CA GLY A 34 9.82 -8.13 -10.30
C GLY A 34 10.30 -9.46 -10.86
N THR A 35 9.91 -10.59 -10.25
CA THR A 35 10.24 -11.94 -10.73
C THR A 35 9.60 -12.24 -12.08
N ILE A 36 8.36 -11.77 -12.32
CA ILE A 36 7.74 -11.82 -13.65
C ILE A 36 8.53 -10.97 -14.66
N GLY A 37 9.06 -9.81 -14.24
CA GLY A 37 9.95 -8.99 -15.06
C GLY A 37 11.25 -9.69 -15.41
N LEU A 38 11.89 -10.35 -14.45
CA LEU A 38 13.08 -11.18 -14.65
C LEU A 38 12.82 -12.29 -15.67
N TRP A 39 11.70 -13.00 -15.55
CA TRP A 39 11.32 -14.04 -16.52
C TRP A 39 11.17 -13.49 -17.94
N LYS A 40 10.49 -12.34 -18.07
CA LYS A 40 10.32 -11.66 -19.36
C LYS A 40 11.64 -11.20 -19.97
N ALA A 41 12.60 -10.83 -19.13
CA ALA A 41 13.95 -10.52 -19.57
C ALA A 41 14.66 -11.79 -20.07
N TRP A 42 14.59 -12.89 -19.31
CA TRP A 42 15.24 -14.15 -19.67
C TRP A 42 14.79 -14.66 -21.04
N GLN A 43 13.48 -14.60 -21.33
CA GLN A 43 12.93 -15.03 -22.62
C GLN A 43 13.40 -14.21 -23.83
N ARG A 44 13.84 -12.97 -23.61
CA ARG A 44 14.22 -12.02 -24.67
C ARG A 44 15.71 -11.69 -24.67
N TYR A 45 16.46 -12.23 -23.73
CA TYR A 45 17.87 -11.94 -23.59
C TYR A 45 18.64 -12.61 -24.72
N ASP A 46 19.57 -11.85 -25.27
CA ASP A 46 20.41 -12.25 -26.38
C ASP A 46 21.85 -11.89 -26.01
N GLU A 47 22.64 -12.92 -25.71
CA GLU A 47 24.01 -12.77 -25.23
C GLU A 47 24.96 -12.22 -26.30
N SER A 48 24.64 -12.39 -27.59
CA SER A 48 25.47 -11.89 -28.68
C SER A 48 25.54 -10.36 -28.73
N ARG A 49 24.64 -9.68 -28.01
CA ARG A 49 24.60 -8.21 -27.87
C ARG A 49 25.59 -7.67 -26.83
N GLY A 50 26.33 -8.54 -26.13
CA GLY A 50 27.48 -8.18 -25.29
C GLY A 50 27.17 -7.53 -23.94
N ALA A 51 25.90 -7.28 -23.61
CA ALA A 51 25.49 -6.77 -22.31
C ALA A 51 25.25 -7.91 -21.33
N LYS A 52 25.70 -7.78 -20.07
CA LYS A 52 25.42 -8.77 -19.01
C LYS A 52 23.91 -8.92 -18.79
N PHE A 53 23.45 -10.16 -18.56
CA PHE A 53 22.03 -10.43 -18.28
C PHE A 53 21.49 -9.62 -17.09
N SER A 54 22.26 -9.47 -16.01
CA SER A 54 21.83 -8.68 -14.84
C SER A 54 21.47 -7.23 -15.18
N THR A 55 22.22 -6.60 -16.08
CA THR A 55 21.96 -5.25 -16.58
C THR A 55 20.65 -5.22 -17.37
N TYR A 56 20.46 -6.17 -18.28
CA TYR A 56 19.24 -6.29 -19.08
C TYR A 56 18.01 -6.57 -18.22
N ALA A 57 18.10 -7.53 -17.29
CA ALA A 57 17.04 -7.93 -16.38
C ALA A 57 16.61 -6.79 -15.47
N SER A 58 17.55 -5.97 -14.98
CA SER A 58 17.25 -4.83 -14.10
C SER A 58 16.21 -3.87 -14.70
N TYR A 59 16.25 -3.64 -16.01
CA TYR A 59 15.24 -2.82 -16.71
C TYR A 59 13.84 -3.45 -16.61
N TRP A 60 13.71 -4.72 -16.97
CA TRP A 60 12.42 -5.41 -17.01
C TRP A 60 11.81 -5.63 -15.62
N ILE A 61 12.65 -5.93 -14.63
CA ILE A 61 12.27 -6.02 -13.21
C ILE A 61 11.67 -4.67 -12.76
N LYS A 62 12.42 -3.58 -12.96
CA LYS A 62 11.96 -2.23 -12.59
C LYS A 62 10.68 -1.83 -13.34
N LYS A 63 10.61 -2.10 -14.64
CA LYS A 63 9.43 -1.80 -15.47
C LYS A 63 8.18 -2.49 -14.92
N ARG A 64 8.26 -3.79 -14.62
CA ARG A 64 7.11 -4.54 -14.08
C ARG A 64 6.67 -4.03 -12.70
N ILE A 65 7.62 -3.74 -11.82
CA ILE A 65 7.32 -3.14 -10.52
C ILE A 65 6.58 -1.80 -10.67
N LEU A 66 7.07 -0.91 -11.54
CA LEU A 66 6.44 0.38 -11.78
C LEU A 66 5.04 0.24 -12.40
N ASP A 67 4.87 -0.69 -13.35
CA ASP A 67 3.56 -1.00 -13.94
C ASP A 67 2.56 -1.47 -12.88
N ALA A 68 2.99 -2.34 -11.95
CA ALA A 68 2.14 -2.84 -10.87
C ALA A 68 1.69 -1.72 -9.93
N ILE A 69 2.62 -0.84 -9.53
CA ILE A 69 2.31 0.34 -8.70
C ILE A 69 1.35 1.28 -9.43
N SER A 70 1.53 1.49 -10.73
CA SER A 70 0.64 2.32 -11.55
C SER A 70 -0.78 1.74 -11.61
N LYS A 71 -0.89 0.42 -11.81
CA LYS A 71 -2.18 -0.29 -11.84
C LYS A 71 -2.90 -0.23 -10.50
N ASP A 72 -2.20 -0.49 -9.40
CA ASP A 72 -2.78 -0.39 -8.06
C ASP A 72 -3.32 1.02 -7.77
N ARG A 73 -2.59 2.06 -8.21
CA ARG A 73 -3.05 3.45 -8.11
C ARG A 73 -4.30 3.70 -8.94
N LYS A 74 -4.34 3.27 -10.20
CA LYS A 74 -5.52 3.42 -11.07
C LYS A 74 -6.73 2.68 -10.49
N ASN A 75 -6.54 1.45 -10.00
CA ASN A 75 -7.60 0.68 -9.36
C ASN A 75 -8.11 1.38 -8.11
N SER A 76 -7.21 1.96 -7.31
CA SER A 76 -7.57 2.75 -6.14
C SER A 76 -8.36 4.02 -6.48
N LEU A 77 -8.05 4.69 -7.60
CA LEU A 77 -8.79 5.88 -8.07
C LEU A 77 -10.15 5.52 -8.67
N ASN A 78 -10.21 4.46 -9.49
CA ASN A 78 -11.47 4.00 -10.07
C ASN A 78 -12.46 3.58 -8.99
N ALA A 79 -11.99 2.93 -7.92
CA ALA A 79 -12.82 2.56 -6.78
C ALA A 79 -13.50 3.76 -6.08
N ILE A 80 -12.90 4.95 -6.12
CA ILE A 80 -13.49 6.17 -5.57
C ILE A 80 -14.62 6.68 -6.48
N HIS A 81 -14.44 6.56 -7.81
CA HIS A 81 -15.44 7.02 -8.78
C HIS A 81 -16.69 6.11 -8.86
N TYR A 82 -16.56 4.81 -8.55
CA TYR A 82 -17.74 3.92 -8.48
C TYR A 82 -18.69 4.30 -7.33
N ASP A 83 -18.19 4.87 -6.24
CA ASP A 83 -19.03 5.28 -5.10
C ASP A 83 -19.93 6.49 -5.46
N GLU A 84 -19.50 7.36 -6.39
CA GLU A 84 -20.31 8.51 -6.85
C GLU A 84 -21.48 8.08 -7.76
N GLU A 85 -21.32 7.02 -8.57
CA GLU A 85 -22.39 6.55 -9.47
C GLU A 85 -23.42 5.63 -8.78
N ILE A 86 -23.05 4.96 -7.67
CA ILE A 86 -23.95 4.02 -6.96
C ILE A 86 -24.95 4.75 -6.02
N THR A 87 -24.72 6.02 -5.68
CA THR A 87 -25.62 6.77 -4.77
C THR A 87 -26.95 7.22 -5.39
N ASN A 88 -27.19 6.99 -6.69
CA ASN A 88 -28.43 7.41 -7.36
C ASN A 88 -29.45 6.28 -7.62
N ALA A 89 -29.24 5.07 -7.10
CA ALA A 89 -30.18 3.97 -7.29
C ALA A 89 -30.25 2.99 -6.11
N ALA A 90 -30.89 3.43 -5.01
CA ALA A 90 -31.65 2.63 -4.03
C ALA A 90 -31.86 3.53 -2.79
N GLY A 91 -33.06 3.97 -2.48
CA GLY A 91 -34.12 3.07 -2.02
C GLY A 91 -33.89 2.73 -0.54
N SER A 92 -34.24 3.67 0.35
CA SER A 92 -34.62 3.48 1.76
C SER A 92 -33.82 2.43 2.57
N ARG A 93 -32.79 2.88 3.31
CA ARG A 93 -32.24 2.16 4.45
C ARG A 93 -32.25 3.08 5.66
N GLN A 94 -32.99 2.67 6.69
CA GLN A 94 -33.22 3.42 7.91
C GLN A 94 -31.91 3.84 8.58
N GLU A 95 -31.84 5.11 8.99
CA GLU A 95 -30.78 5.67 9.82
C GLU A 95 -30.89 5.07 11.23
N GLU A 96 -30.03 4.09 11.56
CA GLU A 96 -29.77 3.74 12.95
C GLU A 96 -28.73 4.70 13.52
N VAL A 97 -29.21 5.65 14.33
CA VAL A 97 -28.37 6.49 15.19
C VAL A 97 -27.84 5.62 16.33
N VAL A 98 -26.57 5.24 16.26
CA VAL A 98 -25.90 4.49 17.36
C VAL A 98 -25.36 5.50 18.38
N PRO A 99 -25.71 5.39 19.68
CA PRO A 99 -25.28 6.34 20.71
C PRO A 99 -23.77 6.32 20.97
N GLU A 100 -23.26 7.47 21.42
CA GLU A 100 -21.91 7.73 21.95
C GLU A 100 -21.46 6.63 22.93
N ASP A 101 -20.56 5.74 22.50
CA ASP A 101 -19.39 5.29 23.25
C ASP A 101 -18.78 4.03 22.63
N LYS A 102 -17.47 4.12 22.31
CA LYS A 102 -16.55 3.07 21.81
C LYS A 102 -16.55 2.88 20.29
N VAL A 103 -15.71 3.66 19.60
CA VAL A 103 -15.09 3.23 18.33
C VAL A 103 -14.19 2.02 18.64
N ARG A 104 -14.74 0.81 18.58
CA ARG A 104 -13.94 -0.42 18.60
C ARG A 104 -13.24 -0.53 17.25
N LEU A 105 -11.97 -0.12 17.20
CA LEU A 105 -11.09 -0.41 16.08
C LEU A 105 -11.03 -1.95 15.91
N PRO A 106 -11.27 -2.48 14.70
CA PRO A 106 -11.36 -3.93 14.48
C PRO A 106 -10.05 -4.62 14.89
N GLU A 107 -10.13 -5.83 15.46
CA GLU A 107 -8.97 -6.53 16.04
C GLU A 107 -7.85 -6.81 15.02
N ASN A 108 -8.18 -6.87 13.72
CA ASN A 108 -7.23 -7.11 12.63
C ASN A 108 -6.68 -5.81 11.99
N PHE A 109 -6.65 -4.71 12.75
CA PHE A 109 -6.10 -3.43 12.29
C PHE A 109 -4.59 -3.39 12.51
N PRO A 110 -3.79 -2.94 11.52
CA PRO A 110 -2.34 -2.84 11.68
C PRO A 110 -1.99 -2.00 12.91
N GLU A 111 -1.20 -2.57 13.82
CA GLU A 111 -0.90 -1.98 15.14
C GLU A 111 -0.28 -0.58 15.01
N LYS A 112 0.52 -0.36 13.96
CA LYS A 112 1.12 0.95 13.64
C LYS A 112 0.06 1.99 13.24
N GLU A 113 -0.95 1.60 12.47
CA GLU A 113 -2.04 2.50 12.07
C GLU A 113 -2.98 2.75 13.25
N LYS A 114 -3.26 1.71 14.04
CA LYS A 114 -4.04 1.80 15.28
C LYS A 114 -3.41 2.78 16.27
N ASN A 115 -2.11 2.70 16.49
CA ASN A 115 -1.38 3.59 17.39
C ASN A 115 -1.42 5.04 16.91
N ILE A 116 -1.20 5.29 15.61
CA ILE A 116 -1.28 6.64 15.03
C ILE A 116 -2.68 7.22 15.16
N LEU A 117 -3.72 6.45 14.83
CA LEU A 117 -5.10 6.91 14.94
C LEU A 117 -5.52 7.11 16.40
N THR A 118 -5.04 6.28 17.32
CA THR A 118 -5.31 6.43 18.77
C THR A 118 -4.62 7.66 19.35
N MET A 119 -3.40 7.95 18.91
CA MET A 119 -2.66 9.16 19.32
C MET A 119 -3.25 10.44 18.73
N LEU A 120 -3.77 10.37 17.51
CA LEU A 120 -4.35 11.51 16.80
C LEU A 120 -5.80 11.81 17.23
N TYR A 121 -6.62 10.77 17.44
CA TYR A 121 -8.05 10.86 17.76
C TYR A 121 -8.33 10.21 19.11
N GLY A 122 -7.61 10.63 20.15
CA GLY A 122 -7.73 10.08 21.51
C GLY A 122 -9.18 9.97 22.01
N ARG A 123 -9.34 9.27 23.14
CA ARG A 123 -10.60 8.77 23.73
C ARG A 123 -11.77 9.77 23.76
N ASP A 124 -11.50 11.08 23.72
CA ASP A 124 -12.47 12.16 23.90
C ASP A 124 -12.43 13.23 22.77
N GLY A 125 -11.86 12.93 21.60
CA GLY A 125 -11.93 13.79 20.41
C GLY A 125 -11.07 15.07 20.43
N GLN A 126 -10.30 15.34 21.50
CA GLN A 126 -9.25 16.38 21.48
C GLN A 126 -7.92 15.77 21.04
N GLY A 127 -7.51 16.06 19.80
CA GLY A 127 -6.24 15.61 19.25
C GLY A 127 -5.06 16.08 20.09
N SER A 128 -4.37 15.14 20.74
CA SER A 128 -3.32 15.45 21.72
C SER A 128 -1.91 15.49 21.11
N TYR A 129 -1.72 15.02 19.87
CA TYR A 129 -0.41 15.03 19.21
C TYR A 129 -0.50 15.41 17.73
N ASP A 130 0.40 16.29 17.26
CA ASP A 130 0.58 16.55 15.83
C ASP A 130 1.34 15.39 15.15
N LEU A 131 1.22 15.28 13.83
CA LEU A 131 1.94 14.31 13.00
C LEU A 131 3.46 14.34 13.21
N ALA A 132 4.01 15.49 13.59
CA ALA A 132 5.42 15.65 13.93
C ALA A 132 5.78 14.96 15.26
N GLU A 133 4.98 15.18 16.31
CA GLU A 133 5.20 14.61 17.65
C GLU A 133 4.97 13.10 17.66
N ILE A 134 3.97 12.62 16.91
CA ILE A 134 3.75 11.19 16.68
C ILE A 134 4.96 10.58 15.97
N GLY A 135 5.55 11.32 15.03
CA GLY A 135 6.76 10.90 14.31
C GLY A 135 7.95 10.74 15.24
N GLU A 136 8.18 11.70 16.12
CA GLU A 136 9.26 11.65 17.12
C GLU A 136 9.07 10.47 18.08
N LYS A 137 7.85 10.27 18.58
CA LYS A 137 7.54 9.19 19.54
C LYS A 137 7.61 7.78 18.92
N MET A 138 7.35 7.66 17.62
CA MET A 138 7.40 6.38 16.88
C MET A 138 8.73 6.16 16.14
N GLY A 139 9.65 7.12 16.17
CA GLY A 139 10.88 7.08 15.37
C GLY A 139 10.62 7.09 13.86
N LEU A 140 9.54 7.74 13.42
CA LEU A 140 9.08 7.79 12.03
C LEU A 140 9.13 9.22 11.49
N PRO A 141 9.54 9.44 10.23
CA PRO A 141 9.42 10.76 9.60
C PRO A 141 7.96 11.24 9.55
N ARG A 142 7.72 12.54 9.68
CA ARG A 142 6.37 13.16 9.64
C ARG A 142 5.52 12.70 8.46
N GLU A 143 6.12 12.62 7.27
CA GLU A 143 5.43 12.17 6.06
C GLU A 143 5.04 10.68 6.14
N ARG A 144 5.81 9.85 6.84
CA ARG A 144 5.46 8.45 7.09
C ARG A 144 4.28 8.31 8.03
N VAL A 145 4.19 9.17 9.04
CA VAL A 145 3.03 9.24 9.95
C VAL A 145 1.77 9.66 9.18
N ARG A 146 1.87 10.68 8.31
CA ARG A 146 0.78 11.13 7.45
C ARG A 146 0.25 10.01 6.54
N GLN A 147 1.15 9.26 5.89
CA GLN A 147 0.78 8.13 5.04
C GLN A 147 0.08 7.01 5.80
N LEU A 148 0.54 6.70 7.02
CA LEU A 148 -0.08 5.67 7.86
C LEU A 148 -1.44 6.12 8.40
N LYS A 149 -1.61 7.41 8.74
CA LYS A 149 -2.91 8.03 9.05
C LYS A 149 -3.88 7.84 7.89
N GLU A 150 -3.49 8.22 6.67
CA GLU A 150 -4.36 8.11 5.49
C GLU A 150 -4.73 6.66 5.17
N LYS A 151 -3.79 5.73 5.29
CA LYS A 151 -4.06 4.29 5.13
C LYS A 151 -5.06 3.79 6.17
N GLY A 152 -4.90 4.19 7.42
CA GLY A 152 -5.82 3.85 8.51
C GLY A 152 -7.23 4.39 8.27
N LEU A 153 -7.37 5.68 7.95
CA LEU A 153 -8.67 6.31 7.65
C LEU A 153 -9.35 5.67 6.43
N ARG A 154 -8.59 5.32 5.39
CA ARG A 154 -9.13 4.62 4.22
C ARG A 154 -9.65 3.22 4.58
N ARG A 155 -8.95 2.51 5.47
CA ARG A 155 -9.35 1.20 5.96
C ARG A 155 -10.60 1.28 6.84
N LEU A 156 -10.76 2.34 7.63
CA LEU A 156 -11.98 2.61 8.40
C LEU A 156 -13.19 2.93 7.52
N ARG A 157 -13.01 3.77 6.49
CA ARG A 157 -14.07 4.05 5.51
C ARG A 157 -14.57 2.79 4.80
N LYS A 158 -13.66 1.88 4.44
CA LYS A 158 -14.02 0.59 3.81
C LYS A 158 -14.85 -0.33 4.72
N ILE A 159 -14.76 -0.13 6.04
CA ILE A 159 -15.48 -0.92 7.06
C ILE A 159 -16.80 -0.22 7.46
N GLY A 160 -17.06 1.00 6.96
CA GLY A 160 -18.27 1.77 7.29
C GLY A 160 -18.18 2.55 8.61
N ILE A 161 -16.99 2.67 9.20
CA ILE A 161 -16.77 3.47 10.41
C ILE A 161 -16.34 4.88 9.99
N ILE A 162 -17.21 5.86 10.26
CA ILE A 162 -16.92 7.28 10.01
C ILE A 162 -16.42 7.90 11.32
N ILE A 163 -15.16 8.33 11.33
CA ILE A 163 -14.65 9.22 12.38
C ILE A 163 -14.99 10.64 11.91
N LYS A 164 -15.87 11.33 12.63
CA LYS A 164 -16.15 12.75 12.39
C LYS A 164 -14.94 13.58 12.83
N GLU A 165 -14.56 14.54 11.99
CA GLU A 165 -13.54 15.57 12.26
C GLU A 165 -13.98 16.55 13.35
#